data_AF-A0A921E909-F1
#
_entry.id   AF-A0A921E909-F1
#
_cell.length_a   1.000
_cell.length_b   1.000
_cell.length_c   1.000
_cell.angle_alpha   90.00
_cell.angle_beta   90.00
_cell.angle_gamma   90.00
#
_symmetry.space_group_name_H-M   'P 1'
#
loop_
_entity.id
_entity.type
_entity.pdbx_description
1 polymer ?
#
loop_
_entity_poly.entity_id
_entity_poly.type
_entity_poly.pdbx_seq_one_letter_code
_entity_poly.pdbx_strand_id
1 'polypeptide(L)'
;MRIILNIICVCLLLATYGCGTNIEQKINEAEATLQSAPDSAEVILNGITSIDNPKDFQKAKCCLLISEAKLKQGKSFLMVDGFDDALDYYEASRDTSALLDMYQLAAIKMRWLGCQDSASIFLRKAIDIASNVTTPTKSELLIELSNLYAMPSLKKNYTKAVSHAMEALKVSHTKEERSRALHDIGLFYSFIGHNDSTAIYMERALNEIDADNPLFTTFALNY
;
A
#
# COMPACT_ATOMS: atom_id res chain seq x y z
N MET A 1 -0.18 -57.31 -5.22
CA MET A 1 0.53 -56.17 -4.59
C MET A 1 0.71 -54.96 -5.51
N ARG A 2 1.18 -55.12 -6.77
CA ARG A 2 1.40 -53.97 -7.70
C ARG A 2 0.16 -53.10 -8.00
N ILE A 3 -1.03 -53.70 -8.09
CA ILE A 3 -2.27 -52.97 -8.40
C ILE A 3 -2.72 -52.10 -7.21
N ILE A 4 -2.62 -52.63 -5.98
CA ILE A 4 -2.95 -51.88 -4.76
C ILE A 4 -1.97 -50.71 -4.57
N LEU A 5 -0.68 -50.92 -4.86
CA LEU A 5 0.33 -49.87 -4.80
C LEU A 5 0.06 -48.74 -5.83
N ASN A 6 -0.38 -49.08 -7.04
CA ASN A 6 -0.72 -48.09 -8.07
C ASN A 6 -2.00 -47.31 -7.75
N ILE A 7 -3.02 -47.95 -7.14
CA ILE A 7 -4.24 -47.26 -6.72
C ILE A 7 -3.94 -46.27 -5.59
N ILE A 8 -3.12 -46.66 -4.61
CA ILE A 8 -2.67 -45.74 -3.53
C ILE A 8 -1.89 -44.56 -4.11
N CYS A 9 -1.02 -44.79 -5.10
CA CYS A 9 -0.24 -43.73 -5.75
C CYS A 9 -1.13 -42.73 -6.52
N VAL A 10 -2.16 -43.22 -7.23
CA VAL A 10 -3.12 -42.36 -7.95
C VAL A 10 -4.03 -41.59 -6.99
N CYS A 11 -4.45 -42.19 -5.87
CA CYS A 11 -5.23 -41.49 -4.84
C CYS A 11 -4.39 -40.40 -4.12
N LEU A 12 -3.10 -40.63 -3.88
CA LEU A 12 -2.18 -39.63 -3.32
C LEU A 12 -1.94 -38.47 -4.29
N LEU A 13 -1.88 -38.74 -5.61
CA LEU A 13 -1.77 -37.70 -6.63
C LEU A 13 -3.07 -36.88 -6.78
N LEU A 14 -4.26 -37.47 -6.61
CA LEU A 14 -5.52 -36.73 -6.68
C LEU A 14 -5.81 -35.90 -5.42
N ALA A 15 -5.39 -36.39 -4.25
CA ALA A 15 -5.56 -35.67 -2.98
C ALA A 15 -4.70 -34.39 -2.90
N THR A 16 -3.51 -34.37 -3.50
CA THR A 16 -2.65 -33.17 -3.53
C THR A 16 -3.14 -32.11 -4.50
N TYR A 17 -3.80 -32.49 -5.59
CA TYR A 17 -4.39 -31.54 -6.54
C TYR A 17 -5.69 -30.90 -6.02
N GLY A 18 -6.52 -31.65 -5.27
CA GLY A 18 -7.80 -31.15 -4.78
C GLY A 18 -7.72 -30.16 -3.61
N CYS A 19 -6.66 -30.22 -2.80
CA CYS A 19 -6.49 -29.29 -1.66
C CYS A 19 -5.94 -27.92 -2.13
N GLY A 20 -4.99 -27.93 -3.08
CA GLY A 20 -4.40 -26.71 -3.61
C GLY A 20 -5.39 -25.80 -4.34
N THR A 21 -6.35 -26.38 -5.06
CA THR A 21 -7.42 -25.64 -5.75
C THR A 21 -8.40 -24.98 -4.78
N ASN A 22 -8.64 -25.58 -3.61
CA ASN A 22 -9.51 -25.02 -2.59
C ASN A 22 -8.91 -23.75 -1.95
N ILE A 23 -7.62 -23.78 -1.62
CA ILE A 23 -6.92 -22.62 -1.03
C ILE A 23 -6.87 -21.46 -2.03
N GLU A 24 -6.50 -21.74 -3.28
CA GLU A 24 -6.40 -20.72 -4.32
C GLU A 24 -7.78 -20.09 -4.63
N GLN A 25 -8.83 -20.89 -4.64
CA GLN A 25 -10.20 -20.39 -4.78
C GLN A 25 -10.56 -19.42 -3.64
N LYS A 26 -10.28 -19.79 -2.38
CA LYS A 26 -10.53 -18.91 -1.22
C LYS A 26 -9.75 -17.60 -1.31
N ILE A 27 -8.47 -17.66 -1.70
CA ILE A 27 -7.63 -16.47 -1.87
C ILE A 27 -8.22 -15.55 -2.94
N ASN A 28 -8.61 -16.11 -4.09
CA ASN A 28 -9.18 -15.33 -5.19
C ASN A 28 -10.54 -14.72 -4.82
N GLU A 29 -11.36 -15.45 -4.06
CA GLU A 29 -12.64 -14.94 -3.53
C GLU A 29 -12.42 -13.77 -2.54
N ALA A 30 -11.44 -13.90 -1.64
CA ALA A 30 -11.09 -12.84 -0.71
C ALA A 30 -10.54 -11.59 -1.44
N GLU A 31 -9.67 -11.78 -2.43
CA GLU A 31 -9.13 -10.70 -3.24
C GLU A 31 -10.24 -9.95 -4.02
N ALA A 32 -11.17 -10.68 -4.63
CA ALA A 32 -12.29 -10.10 -5.37
C ALA A 32 -13.25 -9.29 -4.49
N THR A 33 -13.36 -9.64 -3.20
CA THR A 33 -14.23 -8.97 -2.23
C THR A 33 -13.51 -7.90 -1.40
N LEU A 34 -12.18 -7.80 -1.49
CA LEU A 34 -11.36 -6.93 -0.65
C LEU A 34 -11.78 -5.46 -0.67
N GLN A 35 -12.20 -4.94 -1.83
CA GLN A 35 -12.57 -3.53 -1.98
C GLN A 35 -13.98 -3.23 -1.44
N SER A 36 -14.92 -4.16 -1.59
CA SER A 36 -16.33 -3.95 -1.25
C SER A 36 -16.72 -4.47 0.14
N ALA A 37 -16.04 -5.51 0.61
CA ALA A 37 -16.30 -6.19 1.88
C ALA A 37 -14.98 -6.70 2.51
N PRO A 38 -14.11 -5.79 2.99
CA PRO A 38 -12.79 -6.18 3.53
C PRO A 38 -12.88 -7.03 4.81
N ASP A 39 -13.96 -6.91 5.58
CA ASP A 39 -14.23 -7.79 6.73
C ASP A 39 -14.48 -9.24 6.31
N SER A 40 -15.21 -9.44 5.23
CA SER A 40 -15.51 -10.75 4.64
C SER A 40 -14.25 -11.38 4.05
N ALA A 41 -13.44 -10.60 3.32
CA ALA A 41 -12.14 -11.03 2.83
C ALA A 41 -11.23 -11.51 3.97
N GLU A 42 -11.16 -10.76 5.07
CA GLU A 42 -10.40 -11.15 6.27
C GLU A 42 -10.89 -12.48 6.86
N VAL A 43 -12.21 -12.69 6.96
CA VAL A 43 -12.79 -13.94 7.47
C VAL A 43 -12.44 -15.14 6.59
N ILE A 44 -12.53 -15.00 5.27
CA ILE A 44 -12.18 -16.07 4.31
C ILE A 44 -10.71 -16.45 4.47
N LEU A 45 -9.81 -15.45 4.54
CA LEU A 45 -8.37 -15.67 4.63
C LEU A 45 -7.95 -16.28 5.97
N ASN A 46 -8.54 -15.84 7.08
CA ASN A 46 -8.30 -16.43 8.40
C ASN A 46 -8.81 -17.88 8.50
N GLY A 47 -9.70 -18.30 7.59
CA GLY A 47 -10.13 -19.69 7.43
C GLY A 47 -9.11 -20.58 6.72
N ILE A 48 -7.98 -20.04 6.25
CA ILE A 48 -6.84 -20.80 5.71
C ILE A 48 -5.85 -21.02 6.85
N THR A 49 -5.70 -22.26 7.28
CA THR A 49 -4.92 -22.64 8.45
C THR A 49 -3.61 -23.34 8.07
N SER A 50 -2.70 -23.49 9.02
CA SER A 50 -1.47 -24.26 8.83
C SER A 50 -1.72 -25.74 8.49
N ILE A 51 -2.88 -26.28 8.87
CA ILE A 51 -3.31 -27.65 8.55
C ILE A 51 -3.54 -27.81 7.04
N ASP A 52 -3.92 -26.73 6.36
CA ASP A 52 -4.14 -26.73 4.91
C ASP A 52 -2.82 -26.80 4.12
N ASN A 53 -1.66 -26.69 4.81
CA ASN A 53 -0.31 -26.76 4.26
C ASN A 53 -0.12 -25.86 3.01
N PRO A 54 -0.42 -24.54 3.12
CA PRO A 54 -0.30 -23.62 1.99
C PRO A 54 1.14 -23.53 1.49
N LYS A 55 1.30 -23.37 0.18
CA LYS A 55 2.58 -23.07 -0.46
C LYS A 55 3.05 -21.66 -0.08
N ASP A 56 4.35 -21.39 -0.20
CA ASP A 56 4.92 -20.11 0.25
C ASP A 56 4.29 -18.90 -0.46
N PHE A 57 4.01 -19.00 -1.76
CA PHE A 57 3.29 -17.95 -2.49
C PHE A 57 1.87 -17.71 -1.96
N GLN A 58 1.19 -18.77 -1.50
CA GLN A 58 -0.16 -18.67 -0.93
C GLN A 58 -0.10 -18.01 0.45
N LYS A 59 0.90 -18.36 1.27
CA LYS A 59 1.15 -17.69 2.56
C LYS A 59 1.43 -16.20 2.36
N ALA A 60 2.32 -15.86 1.43
CA ALA A 60 2.66 -14.48 1.11
C ALA A 60 1.43 -13.68 0.63
N LYS A 61 0.64 -14.25 -0.30
CA LYS A 61 -0.58 -13.62 -0.80
C LYS A 61 -1.65 -13.47 0.29
N CYS A 62 -1.85 -14.48 1.14
CA CYS A 62 -2.74 -14.36 2.30
C CYS A 62 -2.31 -13.23 3.23
N CYS A 63 -1.01 -13.15 3.55
CA CYS A 63 -0.49 -12.14 4.45
C CYS A 63 -0.70 -10.71 3.91
N LEU A 64 -0.41 -10.50 2.63
CA LEU A 64 -0.68 -9.26 1.91
C LEU A 64 -2.17 -8.88 2.04
N LEU A 65 -3.07 -9.77 1.59
CA LEU A 65 -4.50 -9.50 1.56
C LEU A 65 -5.11 -9.31 2.96
N ILE A 66 -4.66 -10.05 3.99
CA ILE A 66 -5.11 -9.84 5.38
C ILE A 66 -4.68 -8.45 5.87
N SER A 67 -3.45 -8.03 5.56
CA SER A 67 -2.93 -6.73 5.97
C SER A 67 -3.72 -5.59 5.31
N GLU A 68 -4.01 -5.71 4.01
CA GLU A 68 -4.85 -4.75 3.28
C GLU A 68 -6.28 -4.72 3.79
N ALA A 69 -6.88 -5.89 4.04
CA ALA A 69 -8.23 -6.03 4.56
C ALA A 69 -8.36 -5.34 5.93
N LYS A 70 -7.40 -5.58 6.83
CA LYS A 70 -7.35 -4.91 8.13
C LYS A 70 -7.18 -3.40 7.99
N LEU A 71 -6.27 -2.95 7.12
CA LEU A 71 -6.05 -1.53 6.87
C LEU A 71 -7.32 -0.83 6.35
N LYS A 72 -8.03 -1.44 5.40
CA LYS A 72 -9.31 -0.92 4.85
C LYS A 72 -10.43 -0.84 5.89
N GLN A 73 -10.37 -1.69 6.92
CA GLN A 73 -11.29 -1.65 8.06
C GLN A 73 -10.85 -0.66 9.16
N GLY A 74 -9.73 0.05 8.99
CA GLY A 74 -9.14 0.89 10.04
C GLY A 74 -8.57 0.09 11.22
N LYS A 75 -8.34 -1.22 11.05
CA LYS A 75 -7.73 -2.10 12.05
C LYS A 75 -6.21 -2.11 11.91
N SER A 76 -5.52 -2.35 13.02
CA SER A 76 -4.07 -2.59 12.99
C SER A 76 -3.76 -3.97 12.41
N PHE A 77 -2.72 -4.03 11.58
CA PHE A 77 -2.12 -5.28 11.07
C PHE A 77 -0.71 -5.53 11.63
N LEU A 78 -0.29 -4.82 12.70
CA LEU A 78 1.05 -4.97 13.28
C LEU A 78 1.38 -6.41 13.73
N MET A 79 0.35 -7.18 14.07
CA MET A 79 0.46 -8.56 14.59
C MET A 79 0.07 -9.60 13.53
N VAL A 80 0.02 -9.25 12.24
CA VAL A 80 -0.20 -10.25 11.18
C VAL A 80 1.06 -11.11 11.05
N ASP A 81 0.90 -12.41 11.31
CA ASP A 81 1.99 -13.37 11.23
C ASP A 81 2.48 -13.53 9.77
N GLY A 82 3.79 -13.74 9.62
CA GLY A 82 4.41 -13.95 8.31
C GLY A 82 4.53 -12.69 7.45
N PHE A 83 4.31 -11.48 8.00
CA PHE A 83 4.46 -10.22 7.26
C PHE A 83 5.85 -10.05 6.65
N ASP A 84 6.88 -10.29 7.47
CA ASP A 84 8.26 -10.12 7.02
C ASP A 84 8.64 -11.27 6.04
N ASP A 85 8.13 -12.49 6.25
CA ASP A 85 8.30 -13.61 5.29
C ASP A 85 7.63 -13.32 3.92
N ALA A 86 6.45 -12.69 3.93
CA ALA A 86 5.76 -12.29 2.71
C ALA A 86 6.54 -11.21 1.95
N LEU A 87 7.10 -10.24 2.68
CA LEU A 87 7.94 -9.20 2.10
C LEU A 87 9.18 -9.81 1.44
N ASP A 88 9.89 -10.70 2.15
CA ASP A 88 11.05 -11.42 1.63
C ASP A 88 10.70 -12.25 0.39
N TYR A 89 9.53 -12.91 0.39
CA TYR A 89 9.03 -13.66 -0.75
C TYR A 89 8.82 -12.78 -1.99
N TYR A 90 8.19 -11.62 -1.83
CA TYR A 90 7.94 -10.71 -2.95
C TYR A 90 9.21 -10.00 -3.43
N GLU A 91 10.15 -9.70 -2.54
CA GLU A 91 11.49 -9.22 -2.92
C GLU A 91 12.25 -10.28 -3.76
N ALA A 92 12.18 -11.56 -3.37
CA ALA A 92 12.84 -12.65 -4.08
C ALA A 92 12.19 -12.98 -5.43
N SER A 93 10.86 -12.97 -5.49
CA SER A 93 10.09 -13.31 -6.70
C SER A 93 10.03 -12.17 -7.73
N ARG A 94 10.31 -10.93 -7.31
CA ARG A 94 10.24 -9.71 -8.15
C ARG A 94 8.87 -9.48 -8.79
N ASP A 95 7.80 -9.87 -8.09
CA ASP A 95 6.44 -9.47 -8.45
C ASP A 95 6.26 -7.98 -8.12
N THR A 96 6.45 -7.11 -9.11
CA THR A 96 6.46 -5.66 -8.91
C THR A 96 5.14 -5.13 -8.35
N SER A 97 4.00 -5.74 -8.68
CA SER A 97 2.70 -5.27 -8.19
C SER A 97 2.56 -5.57 -6.70
N ALA A 98 2.70 -6.84 -6.32
CA ALA A 98 2.59 -7.22 -4.91
C ALA A 98 3.70 -6.59 -4.05
N LEU A 99 4.90 -6.41 -4.61
CA LEU A 99 6.00 -5.76 -3.91
C LEU A 99 5.74 -4.28 -3.65
N LEU A 100 5.04 -3.59 -4.56
CA LEU A 100 4.61 -2.20 -4.36
C LEU A 100 3.67 -2.09 -3.16
N ASP A 101 2.65 -2.95 -3.12
CA ASP A 101 1.68 -2.99 -2.01
C ASP A 101 2.36 -3.33 -0.69
N MET A 102 3.27 -4.33 -0.70
CA MET A 102 4.03 -4.73 0.49
C MET A 102 4.94 -3.62 1.01
N TYR A 103 5.60 -2.84 0.14
CA TYR A 103 6.40 -1.71 0.59
C TYR A 103 5.54 -0.60 1.20
N GLN A 104 4.36 -0.33 0.66
CA GLN A 104 3.44 0.62 1.30
C GLN A 104 2.97 0.14 2.66
N LEU A 105 2.56 -1.13 2.77
CA LEU A 105 2.18 -1.72 4.06
C LEU A 105 3.33 -1.70 5.06
N ALA A 106 4.56 -1.98 4.62
CA ALA A 106 5.74 -1.92 5.47
C ALA A 106 6.02 -0.48 5.94
N ALA A 107 5.86 0.51 5.07
CA ALA A 107 5.97 1.92 5.44
C ALA A 107 4.92 2.31 6.50
N ILE A 108 3.67 1.88 6.34
CA ILE A 108 2.59 2.12 7.29
C ILE A 108 2.88 1.42 8.63
N LYS A 109 3.32 0.16 8.61
CA LYS A 109 3.75 -0.62 9.79
C LYS A 109 4.82 0.15 10.56
N MET A 110 5.88 0.59 9.88
CA MET A 110 6.98 1.34 10.50
C MET A 110 6.53 2.70 11.04
N ARG A 111 5.63 3.40 10.34
CA ARG A 111 5.04 4.66 10.81
C ARG A 111 4.26 4.47 12.11
N TRP A 112 3.42 3.43 12.21
CA TRP A 112 2.69 3.12 13.44
C TRP A 112 3.61 2.74 14.60
N LEU A 113 4.77 2.15 14.31
CA LEU A 113 5.81 1.87 15.30
C LEU A 113 6.64 3.11 15.68
N GLY A 114 6.38 4.28 15.08
CA GLY A 114 7.15 5.51 15.31
C GLY A 114 8.51 5.56 14.58
N CYS A 115 8.80 4.56 13.75
CA CYS A 115 10.06 4.40 13.03
C CYS A 115 10.05 5.16 11.70
N GLN A 116 10.12 6.49 11.75
CA GLN A 116 10.07 7.34 10.55
C GLN A 116 11.17 7.02 9.54
N ASP A 117 12.40 6.77 9.99
CA ASP A 117 13.54 6.48 9.12
C ASP A 117 13.28 5.18 8.33
N SER A 118 12.83 4.11 8.99
CA SER A 118 12.44 2.84 8.35
C SER A 118 11.23 2.99 7.42
N ALA A 119 10.21 3.76 7.83
CA ALA A 119 9.06 4.04 6.96
C ALA A 119 9.50 4.73 5.65
N SER A 120 10.44 5.69 5.76
CA SER A 120 10.98 6.39 4.59
C SER A 120 11.78 5.47 3.65
N ILE A 121 12.47 4.46 4.20
CA ILE A 121 13.19 3.46 3.39
C ILE A 121 12.21 2.65 2.54
N PHE A 122 11.12 2.17 3.13
CA PHE A 122 10.12 1.41 2.38
C PHE A 122 9.39 2.26 1.33
N LEU A 123 9.03 3.51 1.64
CA LEU A 123 8.48 4.43 0.63
C LEU A 123 9.46 4.67 -0.52
N ARG A 124 10.77 4.83 -0.24
CA ARG A 124 11.78 4.97 -1.30
C ARG A 124 11.88 3.72 -2.18
N LYS A 125 11.86 2.53 -1.57
CA LYS A 125 11.81 1.26 -2.31
C LYS A 125 10.57 1.17 -3.21
N ALA A 126 9.41 1.61 -2.75
CA ALA A 126 8.19 1.71 -3.57
C ALA A 126 8.34 2.72 -4.73
N ILE A 127 8.87 3.92 -4.45
CA ILE A 127 9.10 4.99 -5.45
C ILE A 127 10.07 4.54 -6.56
N ASP A 128 11.04 3.69 -6.23
CA ASP A 128 12.04 3.19 -7.18
C ASP A 128 11.44 2.21 -8.21
N ILE A 129 10.40 1.47 -7.83
CA ILE A 129 9.72 0.50 -8.71
C ILE A 129 8.42 1.04 -9.32
N ALA A 130 7.87 2.14 -8.78
CA ALA A 130 6.66 2.78 -9.28
C ALA A 130 6.89 3.57 -10.57
N SER A 131 5.83 3.68 -11.37
CA SER A 131 5.78 4.52 -12.56
C SER A 131 4.55 5.42 -12.53
N ASN A 132 4.26 6.09 -13.65
CA ASN A 132 3.05 6.88 -13.79
C ASN A 132 1.79 6.07 -14.11
N VAL A 133 1.93 4.77 -14.38
CA VAL A 133 0.82 3.85 -14.67
C VAL A 133 0.65 2.77 -13.61
N THR A 134 1.51 2.73 -12.59
CA THR A 134 1.31 1.87 -11.42
C THR A 134 0.19 2.41 -10.53
N THR A 135 -0.32 1.57 -9.64
CA THR A 135 -1.25 1.96 -8.60
C THR A 135 -0.67 1.51 -7.27
N PRO A 136 -0.23 2.43 -6.39
CA PRO A 136 -0.18 3.90 -6.57
C PRO A 136 0.82 4.36 -7.64
N THR A 137 0.65 5.59 -8.10
CA THR A 137 1.64 6.22 -9.00
C THR A 137 2.88 6.66 -8.25
N LYS A 138 3.97 6.91 -8.98
CA LYS A 138 5.18 7.52 -8.41
C LYS A 138 4.91 8.89 -7.75
N SER A 139 3.98 9.68 -8.30
CA SER A 139 3.60 10.97 -7.73
C SER A 139 2.93 10.78 -6.36
N GLU A 140 1.98 9.84 -6.26
CA GLU A 140 1.27 9.54 -5.03
C GLU A 140 2.20 9.06 -3.91
N LEU A 141 3.18 8.20 -4.22
CA LEU A 141 4.16 7.75 -3.24
C LEU A 141 5.11 8.87 -2.76
N LEU A 142 5.45 9.82 -3.63
CA LEU A 142 6.23 11.00 -3.25
C LEU A 142 5.43 11.92 -2.33
N ILE A 143 4.11 12.01 -2.54
CA ILE A 143 3.17 12.69 -1.62
C ILE A 143 3.06 11.94 -0.27
N GLU A 144 3.04 10.61 -0.27
CA GLU A 144 3.10 9.86 0.99
C GLU A 144 4.42 10.12 1.75
N LEU A 145 5.54 10.21 1.02
CA LEU A 145 6.85 10.51 1.59
C LEU A 145 6.95 11.95 2.11
N SER A 146 6.41 12.94 1.38
CA SER A 146 6.36 14.33 1.85
C SER A 146 5.56 14.42 3.16
N ASN A 147 4.38 13.80 3.19
CA ASN A 147 3.52 13.77 4.35
C ASN A 147 4.18 13.08 5.54
N LEU A 148 4.90 11.97 5.34
CA LEU A 148 5.69 11.31 6.39
C LEU A 148 6.69 12.28 7.06
N TYR A 149 7.35 13.15 6.28
CA TYR A 149 8.26 14.16 6.82
C TYR A 149 7.53 15.34 7.46
N ALA A 150 6.28 15.62 7.12
CA ALA A 150 5.48 16.68 7.74
C ALA A 150 4.85 16.29 9.09
N MET A 151 4.79 14.99 9.43
CA MET A 151 4.10 14.48 10.62
C MET A 151 4.66 15.02 11.95
N PRO A 152 3.86 15.75 12.76
CA PRO A 152 4.31 16.26 14.06
C PRO A 152 4.59 15.20 15.12
N SER A 153 3.94 14.03 15.01
CA SER A 153 4.15 12.89 15.92
C SER A 153 5.48 12.16 15.68
N LEU A 154 6.23 12.54 14.63
CA LEU A 154 7.54 12.01 14.28
C LEU A 154 8.58 13.15 14.28
N LYS A 155 9.75 12.94 13.67
CA LYS A 155 10.78 14.00 13.52
C LYS A 155 10.40 14.88 12.33
N LYS A 156 9.41 15.76 12.52
CA LYS A 156 8.92 16.66 11.46
C LYS A 156 10.05 17.46 10.82
N ASN A 157 10.01 17.58 9.50
CA ASN A 157 10.97 18.29 8.68
C ASN A 157 10.25 18.84 7.43
N TYR A 158 9.66 20.02 7.56
CA TYR A 158 8.90 20.65 6.48
C TYR A 158 9.76 20.99 5.25
N THR A 159 11.06 21.26 5.41
CA THR A 159 11.97 21.46 4.27
C THR A 159 12.08 20.20 3.41
N LYS A 160 12.24 19.02 4.04
CA LYS A 160 12.21 17.73 3.32
C LYS A 160 10.83 17.44 2.74
N ALA A 161 9.76 17.75 3.47
CA ALA A 161 8.40 17.58 3.00
C ALA A 161 8.16 18.38 1.71
N VAL A 162 8.52 19.67 1.68
CA VAL A 162 8.46 20.52 0.49
C VAL A 162 9.28 19.92 -0.66
N SER A 163 10.52 19.47 -0.38
CA SER A 163 11.38 18.87 -1.42
C SER A 163 10.70 17.68 -2.11
N HIS A 164 10.12 16.75 -1.33
CA HIS A 164 9.45 15.59 -1.89
C HIS A 164 8.12 15.92 -2.55
N ALA A 165 7.36 16.89 -2.04
CA ALA A 165 6.14 17.36 -2.72
C ALA A 165 6.47 18.06 -4.05
N MET A 166 7.58 18.80 -4.13
CA MET A 166 8.09 19.34 -5.40
C MET A 166 8.55 18.25 -6.38
N GLU A 167 9.14 17.16 -5.89
CA GLU A 167 9.43 15.98 -6.72
C GLU A 167 8.14 15.34 -7.23
N ALA A 168 7.12 15.19 -6.39
CA ALA A 168 5.80 14.69 -6.77
C ALA A 168 5.17 15.53 -7.90
N LEU A 169 5.24 16.87 -7.79
CA LEU A 169 4.77 17.81 -8.80
C LEU A 169 5.52 17.68 -10.14
N LYS A 170 6.81 17.34 -10.12
CA LYS A 170 7.58 17.15 -11.37
C LYS A 170 7.18 15.89 -12.13
N VAL A 171 6.75 14.85 -11.41
CA VAL A 171 6.39 13.55 -11.99
C VAL A 171 4.89 13.32 -12.11
N SER A 172 4.07 14.26 -11.67
CA SER A 172 2.60 14.19 -11.81
C SER A 172 2.19 14.24 -13.27
N HIS A 173 1.22 13.40 -13.65
CA HIS A 173 0.66 13.31 -14.99
C HIS A 173 -0.79 13.76 -15.05
N THR A 174 -1.54 13.65 -13.95
CA THR A 174 -2.95 14.08 -13.89
C THR A 174 -3.10 15.46 -13.25
N LYS A 175 -4.23 16.12 -13.51
CA LYS A 175 -4.63 17.35 -12.82
C LYS A 175 -4.73 17.15 -11.31
N GLU A 176 -5.27 16.00 -10.90
CA GLU A 176 -5.46 15.66 -9.49
C GLU A 176 -4.12 15.48 -8.77
N GLU A 177 -3.17 14.76 -9.36
CA GLU A 177 -1.81 14.63 -8.80
C GLU A 177 -1.10 15.98 -8.69
N ARG A 178 -1.18 16.82 -9.74
CA ARG A 178 -0.61 18.18 -9.71
C ARG A 178 -1.23 19.00 -8.58
N SER A 179 -2.55 18.97 -8.47
CA SER A 179 -3.29 19.73 -7.47
C SER A 179 -2.92 19.30 -6.04
N ARG A 180 -2.89 17.99 -5.76
CA ARG A 180 -2.44 17.47 -4.45
C ARG A 180 -1.00 17.90 -4.13
N ALA A 181 -0.08 17.81 -5.09
CA ALA A 181 1.30 18.21 -4.87
C ALA A 181 1.45 19.72 -4.62
N LEU A 182 0.73 20.55 -5.36
CA LEU A 182 0.70 22.00 -5.16
C LEU A 182 0.12 22.36 -3.78
N HIS A 183 -0.97 21.68 -3.38
CA HIS A 183 -1.58 21.87 -2.06
C HIS A 183 -0.60 21.53 -0.93
N ASP A 184 0.05 20.36 -0.98
CA ASP A 184 1.05 19.95 0.01
C ASP A 184 2.21 20.97 0.08
N ILE A 185 2.71 21.45 -1.06
CA ILE A 185 3.77 22.48 -1.09
C ILE A 185 3.30 23.75 -0.38
N GLY A 186 2.10 24.24 -0.71
CA GLY A 186 1.53 25.43 -0.06
C GLY A 186 1.35 25.23 1.44
N LEU A 187 0.80 24.09 1.84
CA LEU A 187 0.57 23.74 3.23
C LEU A 187 1.88 23.69 4.02
N PHE A 188 2.93 23.08 3.46
CA PHE A 188 4.21 23.03 4.15
C PHE A 188 4.91 24.39 4.21
N TYR A 189 4.76 25.24 3.18
CA TYR A 189 5.26 26.62 3.23
C TYR A 189 4.61 27.45 4.32
N SER A 190 3.32 27.23 4.60
CA SER A 190 2.62 27.94 5.68
C SER A 190 3.24 27.60 7.05
N PHE A 191 3.59 26.32 7.26
CA PHE A 191 4.25 25.88 8.50
C PHE A 191 5.66 26.42 8.71
N ILE A 192 6.32 26.91 7.65
CA ILE A 192 7.64 27.56 7.73
C ILE A 192 7.57 29.08 7.53
N GLY A 193 6.36 29.68 7.54
CA GLY A 193 6.16 31.13 7.52
C GLY A 193 6.35 31.81 6.16
N HIS A 194 6.37 31.04 5.06
CA HIS A 194 6.49 31.57 3.71
C HIS A 194 5.11 31.89 3.13
N ASN A 195 4.48 32.97 3.60
CA ASN A 195 3.09 33.31 3.29
C ASN A 195 2.86 33.58 1.78
N ASP A 196 3.77 34.28 1.11
CA ASP A 196 3.66 34.55 -0.33
C ASP A 196 3.67 33.25 -1.14
N SER A 197 4.61 32.35 -0.83
CA SER A 197 4.66 31.01 -1.46
C SER A 197 3.40 30.21 -1.16
N THR A 198 2.91 30.26 0.09
CA THR A 198 1.67 29.59 0.50
C THR A 198 0.52 30.00 -0.40
N ALA A 199 0.25 31.30 -0.52
CA ALA A 199 -0.84 31.83 -1.34
C ALA A 199 -0.71 31.38 -2.81
N ILE A 200 0.49 31.50 -3.39
CA ILE A 200 0.75 31.11 -4.79
C ILE A 200 0.47 29.63 -5.02
N TYR A 201 0.97 28.75 -4.15
CA TYR A 201 0.82 27.31 -4.35
C TYR A 201 -0.59 26.82 -4.08
N MET A 202 -1.28 27.37 -3.07
CA MET A 202 -2.68 27.04 -2.79
C MET A 202 -3.61 27.50 -3.91
N GLU A 203 -3.42 28.71 -4.45
CA GLU A 203 -4.19 29.20 -5.60
C GLU A 203 -3.99 28.30 -6.83
N ARG A 204 -2.74 27.92 -7.11
CA ARG A 204 -2.43 26.99 -8.20
C ARG A 204 -3.05 25.61 -8.00
N ALA A 205 -3.10 25.11 -6.76
CA ALA A 205 -3.75 23.84 -6.45
C ALA A 205 -5.24 23.90 -6.79
N LEU A 206 -5.94 24.95 -6.36
CA LEU A 206 -7.37 25.16 -6.63
C LEU A 206 -7.66 25.31 -8.13
N ASN A 207 -6.77 25.96 -8.90
CA ASN A 207 -6.92 26.13 -10.34
C ASN A 207 -6.76 24.83 -11.15
N GLU A 208 -6.23 23.77 -10.57
CA GLU A 208 -6.07 22.46 -11.24
C GLU A 208 -7.29 21.54 -11.04
N ILE A 209 -8.18 21.83 -10.09
CA ILE A 209 -9.34 20.99 -9.76
C ILE A 209 -10.66 21.71 -9.95
N ASP A 210 -11.67 20.97 -10.40
CA ASP A 210 -13.02 21.48 -10.54
C ASP A 210 -13.70 21.59 -9.16
N ALA A 211 -14.66 22.51 -9.03
CA ALA A 211 -15.30 22.82 -7.75
C ALA A 211 -16.15 21.66 -7.18
N ASP A 212 -16.54 20.70 -8.02
CA ASP A 212 -17.25 19.47 -7.65
C ASP A 212 -16.30 18.34 -7.24
N ASN A 213 -14.98 18.51 -7.38
CA ASN A 213 -14.00 17.54 -6.92
C ASN A 213 -14.00 17.44 -5.37
N PRO A 214 -14.02 16.22 -4.79
CA PRO A 214 -14.02 16.06 -3.33
C PRO A 214 -12.86 16.74 -2.59
N LEU A 215 -11.72 16.92 -3.26
CA LEU A 215 -10.54 17.60 -2.69
C LEU A 215 -10.70 19.12 -2.61
N PHE A 216 -11.60 19.71 -3.41
CA PHE A 216 -11.75 21.16 -3.51
C PHE A 216 -12.04 21.81 -2.16
N THR A 217 -12.99 21.27 -1.42
CA THR A 217 -13.36 21.81 -0.10
C THR A 217 -12.19 21.71 0.88
N THR A 218 -11.46 20.59 0.87
CA THR A 218 -10.26 20.41 1.70
C THR A 218 -9.21 21.45 1.39
N PHE A 219 -8.97 21.77 0.12
CA PHE A 219 -7.96 22.76 -0.26
C PHE A 219 -8.40 24.18 0.07
N ALA A 220 -9.66 24.52 -0.20
CA ALA A 220 -10.22 25.85 0.05
C ALA A 220 -10.26 26.21 1.55
N LEU A 221 -10.46 25.22 2.44
CA LEU A 221 -10.43 25.45 3.90
C LEU A 221 -9.02 25.59 4.48
N ASN A 222 -8.00 25.15 3.73
CA ASN A 222 -6.59 25.26 4.12
C ASN A 222 -5.90 26.52 3.54
N TYR A 223 -6.63 27.30 2.73
CA TYR A 223 -6.22 28.63 2.26
C TYR A 223 -6.37 29.66 3.39
#